data_AF-A0A0B6Y9T5-F1
#
_entry.id   AF-A0A0B6Y9T5-F1
#
_cell.length_a   1.000
_cell.length_b   1.000
_cell.length_c   1.000
_cell.angle_alpha   90.00
_cell.angle_beta   90.00
_cell.angle_gamma   90.00
#
_symmetry.space_group_name_H-M   'P 1'
#
loop_
_entity.id
_entity.type
_entity.pdbx_description
1 polymer ?
#
loop_
_entity_poly.entity_id
_entity_poly.type
_entity_poly.pdbx_seq_one_letter_code
_entity_poly.pdbx_strand_id
1 'polypeptide(L)'
;KNIKTLSCKTVIPLLKAANRRILLSGTPALAKPVELFPQIDAVCPGEFGSFWQFTDKYCDAHTVYFGKFKKRQVDGASNLEELQ
;
A
#
# COMPACT_ATOMS: atom_id res chain seq x y z
N LYS A 1 8.68 -0.22 -4.90
CA LYS A 1 8.43 -0.87 -6.23
C LYS A 1 7.23 -0.18 -6.89
N ASN A 2 7.35 0.27 -8.14
CA ASN A 2 6.41 1.23 -8.74
C ASN A 2 5.24 0.55 -9.48
N ILE A 3 4.00 0.86 -9.09
CA ILE A 3 2.73 0.37 -9.70
C ILE A 3 2.65 0.75 -11.19
N LYS A 4 3.35 1.81 -11.60
CA LYS A 4 3.31 2.33 -12.98
C LYS A 4 4.09 1.48 -13.98
N THR A 5 4.84 0.47 -13.53
CA THR A 5 5.61 -0.39 -14.42
C THR A 5 4.71 -1.31 -15.24
N LEU A 6 5.07 -1.49 -16.52
CA LEU A 6 4.30 -2.32 -17.46
C LEU A 6 4.19 -3.77 -16.97
N SER A 7 5.24 -4.29 -16.33
CA SER A 7 5.29 -5.62 -15.72
C SER A 7 4.31 -5.79 -14.56
N CYS A 8 4.14 -4.79 -13.68
CA CYS A 8 3.12 -4.86 -12.63
C CYS A 8 1.70 -4.94 -13.23
N LYS A 9 1.40 -4.16 -14.28
CA LYS A 9 0.06 -4.16 -14.90
C LYS A 9 -0.32 -5.49 -15.53
N THR A 10 0.64 -6.23 -16.09
CA THR A 10 0.38 -7.56 -16.69
C THR A 10 0.32 -8.66 -15.65
N VAL A 11 1.10 -8.54 -14.56
CA VAL A 11 1.14 -9.55 -13.50
C VAL A 11 -0.07 -9.43 -12.55
N ILE A 12 -0.63 -8.25 -12.33
CA ILE A 12 -1.82 -8.05 -11.47
C ILE A 12 -3.04 -8.91 -11.89
N PRO A 13 -3.49 -8.94 -13.16
CA PRO A 13 -4.63 -9.78 -13.54
C PRO A 13 -4.30 -11.28 -13.42
N LEU A 14 -3.04 -11.66 -13.69
CA LEU A 14 -2.58 -13.04 -13.52
C LEU A 14 -2.59 -13.47 -12.05
N LEU A 15 -2.13 -12.59 -11.15
CA LEU A 15 -2.19 -12.78 -9.70
C LEU A 15 -3.65 -12.91 -9.24
N LYS A 16 -4.54 -12.02 -9.68
CA LYS A 16 -5.95 -12.08 -9.29
C LYS A 16 -6.66 -13.38 -9.71
N ALA A 17 -6.18 -14.05 -10.76
CA ALA A 17 -6.70 -15.35 -11.18
C ALA A 17 -6.13 -16.54 -10.36
N ALA A 18 -5.04 -16.34 -9.62
CA ALA A 18 -4.38 -17.40 -8.86
C ALA A 18 -4.96 -17.56 -7.45
N ASN A 19 -5.30 -18.81 -7.08
CA ASN A 19 -5.87 -19.14 -5.76
C ASN A 19 -4.87 -18.95 -4.60
N ARG A 20 -3.56 -19.06 -4.86
CA ARG A 20 -2.50 -18.85 -3.86
C ARG A 20 -1.46 -17.90 -4.42
N ARG A 21 -1.15 -16.86 -3.64
CA ARG A 21 -0.23 -15.78 -3.99
C ARG A 21 0.72 -15.56 -2.83
N ILE A 22 2.03 -15.61 -3.09
CA ILE A 22 3.06 -15.33 -2.08
C ILE A 22 3.96 -14.25 -2.68
N LEU A 23 4.07 -13.12 -1.98
CA LEU A 23 4.91 -12.01 -2.41
C LEU A 23 6.26 -12.09 -1.69
N LEU A 24 7.26 -12.58 -2.41
CA LEU A 24 8.63 -12.63 -1.91
C LEU A 24 9.30 -11.28 -2.14
N SER A 25 9.59 -10.57 -1.04
CA SER A 25 10.40 -9.35 -1.05
C SER A 25 11.73 -9.62 -0.35
N GLY A 26 12.85 -9.48 -1.07
CA GLY A 26 14.19 -9.73 -0.54
C GLY A 26 14.71 -8.64 0.41
N THR A 27 14.01 -7.51 0.53
CA THR A 27 14.32 -6.44 1.48
C THR A 27 13.00 -5.81 1.94
N PRO A 28 12.62 -5.87 3.22
CA PRO A 28 11.50 -5.11 3.76
C PRO A 28 11.90 -3.63 3.96
N ALA A 29 12.65 -3.04 3.03
CA ALA A 29 13.04 -1.63 3.06
C ALA A 29 11.99 -0.74 2.39
N LEU A 30 10.71 -1.08 2.54
CA LEU A 30 9.62 -0.17 2.20
C LEU A 30 9.50 0.81 3.36
N ALA A 31 10.18 1.95 3.24
CA ALA A 31 10.24 2.98 4.28
C ALA A 31 8.86 3.55 4.66
N LYS A 32 7.82 3.32 3.83
CA LYS A 32 6.48 3.88 4.04
C LYS A 32 5.39 2.83 3.81
N PRO A 33 4.43 2.70 4.74
CA PRO A 33 3.32 1.74 4.61
C PRO A 33 2.45 2.03 3.37
N VAL A 34 2.36 3.28 2.90
CA VAL A 34 1.60 3.64 1.70
C VAL A 34 2.10 2.92 0.43
N GLU A 35 3.39 2.58 0.38
CA GLU A 35 3.99 1.86 -0.75
C GLU A 35 3.78 0.33 -0.67
N LEU A 36 3.41 -0.17 0.51
CA LEU A 36 3.05 -1.57 0.75
C LEU A 36 1.62 -1.89 0.33
N PHE A 37 0.68 -0.96 0.52
CA PHE A 37 -0.72 -1.15 0.15
C PHE A 37 -0.96 -1.78 -1.23
N PRO A 38 -0.37 -1.29 -2.34
CA PRO A 38 -0.61 -1.89 -3.67
C PRO A 38 -0.09 -3.33 -3.80
N GLN A 39 0.94 -3.70 -3.03
CA GLN A 39 1.47 -5.06 -3.03
C GLN A 39 0.56 -5.98 -2.24
N ILE A 40 0.06 -5.51 -1.09
CA ILE A 40 -0.90 -6.23 -0.26
C ILE A 40 -2.23 -6.42 -1.01
N ASP A 41 -2.77 -5.37 -1.62
CA ASP A 41 -4.02 -5.44 -2.40
C ASP A 41 -3.91 -6.39 -3.62
N ALA A 42 -2.72 -6.50 -4.21
CA ALA A 42 -2.49 -7.47 -5.29
C ALA A 42 -2.51 -8.92 -4.80
N VAL A 43 -2.02 -9.17 -3.58
CA VAL A 43 -1.91 -10.51 -2.97
C VAL A 43 -3.19 -10.94 -2.28
N CYS A 44 -3.80 -10.06 -1.49
CA CYS A 44 -5.01 -10.28 -0.72
C CYS A 44 -5.98 -9.12 -0.95
N PRO A 45 -6.64 -9.06 -2.13
CA PRO A 45 -7.61 -8.02 -2.41
C PRO A 45 -8.76 -8.10 -1.40
N GLY A 46 -8.97 -7.02 -0.64
CA GLY A 46 -10.07 -6.87 0.32
C GLY A 46 -9.75 -7.18 1.78
N GLU A 47 -8.62 -7.81 2.13
CA GLU A 47 -8.31 -8.07 3.55
C GLU A 47 -7.98 -6.80 4.34
N PHE A 48 -7.27 -5.87 3.72
CA PHE A 48 -6.85 -4.60 4.34
C PHE A 48 -7.80 -3.44 4.04
N GLY A 49 -8.99 -3.74 3.52
CA GLY A 49 -10.01 -2.74 3.20
C GLY A 49 -9.63 -1.82 2.04
N SER A 50 -10.26 -0.65 1.98
CA SER A 50 -9.96 0.37 0.96
C SER A 50 -8.66 1.10 1.26
N PHE A 51 -8.01 1.65 0.22
CA PHE A 51 -6.79 2.47 0.35
C PHE A 51 -6.89 3.49 1.49
N TRP A 52 -8.03 4.17 1.62
CA TRP A 52 -8.27 5.17 2.66
C TRP A 52 -8.27 4.59 4.07
N GLN A 53 -8.88 3.44 4.29
CA GLN A 53 -8.91 2.77 5.59
C GLN A 53 -7.51 2.31 5.99
N PHE A 54 -6.76 1.77 5.02
CA PHE A 54 -5.38 1.38 5.23
C PHE A 54 -4.49 2.59 5.54
N THR A 55 -4.62 3.69 4.80
CA THR A 55 -3.81 4.89 5.06
C THR A 55 -4.13 5.55 6.39
N ASP A 56 -5.39 5.49 6.83
CA ASP A 56 -5.80 6.01 8.13
C ASP A 56 -5.21 5.16 9.26
N LYS A 57 -5.26 3.84 9.12
CA LYS A 57 -4.80 2.88 10.15
C LYS A 57 -3.27 2.75 10.21
N TYR A 58 -2.60 2.72 9.07
CA TYR A 58 -1.16 2.41 8.98
C TYR A 58 -0.27 3.56 8.50
N CYS A 59 -0.82 4.54 7.77
CA CYS A 59 -0.02 5.65 7.20
C CYS A 59 -0.20 6.98 7.93
N ASP A 60 -0.91 6.98 9.07
CA ASP A 60 -1.23 8.17 9.88
C ASP A 60 -1.71 9.34 9.01
N ALA A 61 -2.79 9.09 8.27
CA ALA A 61 -3.29 9.99 7.22
C ALA A 61 -3.83 11.30 7.81
N HIS A 62 -2.96 12.27 8.00
CA HIS A 62 -3.31 13.57 8.53
C HIS A 62 -3.55 14.60 7.41
N THR A 63 -4.45 15.54 7.68
CA THR A 63 -4.71 16.66 6.79
C THR A 63 -3.77 17.80 7.16
N VAL A 64 -2.98 18.24 6.19
CA VAL A 64 -2.05 19.36 6.37
C VAL A 64 -2.51 20.53 5.51
N TYR A 65 -2.53 21.71 6.11
CA TYR A 65 -2.91 22.95 5.45
C TYR A 65 -1.65 23.64 4.94
N PHE A 66 -1.47 23.65 3.62
CA PHE A 66 -0.40 24.40 2.95
C PHE A 66 -0.99 25.72 2.42
N GLY A 67 -1.04 26.73 3.30
CA GLY A 67 -1.69 28.01 3.00
C GLY A 67 -3.18 27.81 2.70
N LYS A 68 -3.60 28.05 1.44
CA LYS A 68 -4.99 27.84 0.99
C LYS A 68 -5.26 26.41 0.50
N PHE A 69 -4.25 25.56 0.38
CA PHE A 69 -4.39 24.20 -0.15
C PHE A 69 -4.49 23.18 0.98
N LYS A 70 -5.55 22.37 0.95
CA LYS A 70 -5.73 21.21 1.82
C LYS A 70 -5.09 20.00 1.14
N LYS A 71 -4.01 19.45 1.72
CA LYS A 71 -3.38 18.21 1.24
C LYS A 71 -3.43 17.16 2.33
N ARG A 72 -3.94 15.97 2.01
CA ARG A 72 -3.80 14.80 2.89
C ARG A 72 -2.39 14.25 2.71
N GLN A 73 -1.59 14.32 3.75
CA GLN A 73 -0.30 13.63 3.78
C GLN A 73 -0.50 12.24 4.37
N VAL A 74 0.07 11.26 3.69
CA VAL A 74 0.06 9.83 4.07
C VAL A 74 1.51 9.35 4.22
N ASP A 75 2.39 10.28 4.59
CA ASP A 75 3.83 10.07 4.72
C ASP A 75 4.21 9.49 6.09
N GLY A 76 3.25 9.32 7.00
CA GLY A 76 3.45 8.75 8.32
C GLY A 76 3.57 7.22 8.30
N ALA A 77 3.88 6.68 9.46
CA ALA A 77 3.90 5.24 9.69
C ALA A 77 3.42 4.97 11.12
N SER A 78 2.26 4.34 11.21
CA SER A 78 1.64 3.94 12.47
C SER A 78 1.35 2.45 12.41
N ASN A 79 1.42 1.78 13.56
CA ASN A 79 1.08 0.36 13.68
C ASN A 79 1.87 -0.59 12.76
N LEU A 80 3.15 -0.26 12.50
CA LEU A 80 4.05 -1.08 11.68
C LEU A 80 4.28 -2.49 12.24
N GLU A 81 4.08 -2.67 13.53
CA GLU A 81 4.21 -3.95 14.23
C GLU A 81 3.17 -4.99 13.75
N GLU A 82 1.98 -4.56 13.33
CA GLU A 82 0.97 -5.43 12.71
C GLU A 82 1.33 -5.86 11.28
N LEU A 83 2.34 -5.22 10.68
CA LEU A 83 2.73 -5.41 9.28
C LEU A 83 4.02 -6.24 9.12
N GLN A 84 4.65 -6.67 10.23
CA GLN A 84 5.88 -7.48 10.25
C GLN A 84 5.64 -8.98 10.18
#